data_AF-A0A0A0DS77-F1
#
_entry.id   AF-A0A0A0DS77-F1
#
_cell.length_a   1.000
_cell.length_b   1.000
_cell.length_c   1.000
_cell.angle_alpha   90.00
_cell.angle_beta   90.00
_cell.angle_gamma   90.00
#
_symmetry.space_group_name_H-M   'P 1'
#
loop_
_entity.id
_entity.type
_entity.pdbx_description
1 polymer ?
#
loop_
_entity_poly.entity_id
_entity_poly.type
_entity_poly.pdbx_seq_one_letter_code
_entity_poly.pdbx_strand_id
1 'polypeptide(L)'
;MGFLDGLNHALNFFLPALGMALLVPSLARLVWWKALRSAGWLRQVKWASMANAAVLIVGLLITGRDGAMLTYAGLVLVSALTVWWTGLR
;
A
#
# COMPACT_ATOMS: atom_id res chain seq x y z
N MET A 1 26.46 5.68 -3.87
CA MET A 1 25.40 6.43 -3.16
C MET A 1 25.91 6.69 -1.76
N GLY A 2 25.92 7.95 -1.32
CA GLY A 2 26.19 8.27 0.08
C GLY A 2 25.08 7.72 0.98
N PHE A 3 25.29 7.73 2.30
CA PHE A 3 24.27 7.28 3.26
C PHE A 3 22.93 8.00 3.07
N LEU A 4 22.97 9.33 2.89
CA LEU A 4 21.78 10.15 2.68
C LEU A 4 21.04 9.81 1.38
N ASP A 5 21.77 9.50 0.31
CA ASP A 5 21.17 9.07 -0.96
C ASP A 5 20.47 7.72 -0.81
N GLY A 6 21.08 6.78 -0.08
CA GLY A 6 20.50 5.47 0.21
C GLY A 6 19.23 5.59 1.03
N LEU A 7 19.22 6.45 2.05
CA LEU A 7 18.03 6.75 2.85
C LEU A 7 16.93 7.37 2.00
N ASN A 8 17.27 8.38 1.17
CA ASN A 8 16.31 9.01 0.28
C ASN A 8 15.73 8.00 -0.72
N HIS A 9 16.55 7.11 -1.28
CA HIS A 9 16.07 6.06 -2.18
C HIS A 9 15.10 5.10 -1.48
N ALA A 10 15.43 4.63 -0.27
CA ALA A 10 14.56 3.76 0.52
C ALA A 10 13.20 4.44 0.83
N LEU A 11 13.21 5.72 1.18
CA LEU A 11 11.97 6.48 1.41
C LEU A 11 11.12 6.57 0.13
N ASN A 12 11.75 6.88 -1.01
CA ASN A 12 11.05 6.94 -2.30
C ASN A 12 10.50 5.56 -2.72
N PHE A 13 11.24 4.49 -2.47
CA PHE A 13 10.79 3.12 -2.72
C PHE A 13 9.51 2.79 -1.97
N PHE A 14 9.43 3.09 -0.67
CA PHE A 14 8.24 2.80 0.15
C PHE A 14 7.11 3.83 0.02
N LEU A 15 7.37 4.99 -0.56
CA LEU A 15 6.38 6.06 -0.74
C LEU A 15 5.08 5.59 -1.43
N PRO A 16 5.11 4.84 -2.56
CA PRO A 16 3.87 4.32 -3.17
C PRO A 16 3.10 3.35 -2.27
N ALA A 17 3.78 2.54 -1.46
CA ALA A 17 3.10 1.63 -0.53
C ALA A 17 2.33 2.38 0.57
N LEU A 18 2.97 3.40 1.16
CA LEU A 18 2.36 4.26 2.18
C LEU A 18 1.26 5.14 1.59
N GLY A 19 1.48 5.69 0.40
CA GLY A 19 0.50 6.48 -0.34
C GLY A 19 -0.79 5.68 -0.58
N MET A 20 -0.67 4.46 -1.11
CA MET A 20 -1.81 3.57 -1.32
C MET A 20 -2.49 3.15 -0.01
N ALA A 21 -1.71 2.91 1.05
CA ALA A 21 -2.23 2.55 2.36
C ALA A 21 -3.08 3.64 3.01
N LEU A 22 -2.81 4.92 2.73
CA LEU A 22 -3.62 6.05 3.18
C LEU A 22 -4.78 6.35 2.23
N LEU A 23 -4.51 6.37 0.92
CA LEU A 23 -5.48 6.76 -0.10
C LEU A 23 -6.63 5.76 -0.19
N VAL A 24 -6.35 4.46 -0.29
CA VAL A 24 -7.39 3.46 -0.61
C VAL A 24 -8.44 3.35 0.51
N PRO A 25 -8.08 3.23 1.81
CA PRO A 25 -9.08 3.23 2.89
C PRO A 25 -9.86 4.55 2.98
N SER A 26 -9.23 5.68 2.64
CA SER A 26 -9.87 7.00 2.70
C SER A 26 -10.89 7.18 1.57
N LEU A 27 -10.49 6.87 0.33
CA LEU A 27 -11.37 6.93 -0.83
C LEU A 27 -12.50 5.91 -0.75
N ALA A 28 -12.24 4.70 -0.24
CA ALA A 28 -13.28 3.70 -0.02
C ALA A 28 -14.37 4.22 0.95
N ARG A 29 -14.02 5.03 1.95
CA ARG A 29 -15.00 5.65 2.86
C ARG A 29 -15.88 6.70 2.20
N LEU A 30 -15.41 7.35 1.13
CA LEU A 30 -16.24 8.29 0.37
C LEU A 30 -17.38 7.55 -0.37
N VAL A 31 -17.15 6.30 -0.76
CA VAL A 31 -18.12 5.47 -1.49
C VAL A 31 -18.96 4.60 -0.54
N TRP A 32 -18.33 3.96 0.44
CA TRP A 32 -18.95 2.96 1.33
C TRP A 32 -18.96 3.40 2.80
N TRP A 33 -19.22 4.69 3.06
CA TRP A 33 -19.20 5.26 4.41
C TRP A 33 -19.95 4.41 5.44
N LYS A 34 -21.18 3.99 5.12
CA LYS A 34 -22.04 3.22 6.05
C LYS A 34 -21.43 1.87 6.43
N ALA A 35 -20.82 1.16 5.48
CA ALA A 35 -20.19 -0.13 5.73
C ALA A 35 -18.87 0.00 6.49
N LEU A 36 -18.09 1.06 6.19
CA LEU A 36 -16.75 1.26 6.76
C LEU A 36 -16.73 2.09 8.05
N ARG A 37 -17.88 2.59 8.52
CA ARG A 37 -17.96 3.46 9.71
C ARG A 37 -17.41 2.79 10.97
N SER A 38 -17.66 1.50 11.15
CA SER A 38 -17.15 0.71 12.29
C SER A 38 -15.75 0.13 12.05
N ALA A 39 -15.29 0.11 10.81
CA ALA A 39 -13.96 -0.38 10.47
C ALA A 39 -12.90 0.69 10.85
N GLY A 40 -11.98 0.32 11.74
CA GLY A 40 -10.92 1.23 12.18
C GLY A 40 -9.98 1.64 11.04
N TRP A 41 -9.99 2.92 10.65
CA TRP A 41 -9.18 3.44 9.54
C TRP A 41 -7.69 3.16 9.73
N LEU A 42 -7.15 3.44 10.93
CA LEU A 42 -5.74 3.16 11.26
C LEU A 42 -5.38 1.67 11.15
N ARG A 43 -6.32 0.77 11.44
CA ARG A 43 -6.11 -0.67 11.26
C ARG A 43 -5.94 -1.01 9.78
N GLN A 44 -6.78 -0.43 8.91
CA GLN A 44 -6.68 -0.65 7.47
C GLN A 44 -5.38 -0.07 6.89
N VAL A 45 -5.01 1.14 7.32
CA VAL A 45 -3.73 1.77 6.94
C VAL A 45 -2.56 0.88 7.36
N LYS A 46 -2.53 0.40 8.61
CA LYS A 46 -1.45 -0.48 9.10
C LYS A 46 -1.31 -1.75 8.26
N TRP A 47 -2.41 -2.45 8.01
CA TRP A 47 -2.40 -3.68 7.20
C TRP A 47 -2.00 -3.39 5.75
N ALA A 48 -2.52 -2.31 5.15
CA ALA A 48 -2.23 -1.96 3.78
C ALA A 48 -0.76 -1.55 3.62
N SER A 49 -0.20 -0.78 4.56
CA SER A 49 1.22 -0.40 4.56
C SER A 49 2.11 -1.64 4.59
N MET A 50 1.84 -2.59 5.49
CA MET A 50 2.64 -3.82 5.61
C MET A 50 2.54 -4.69 4.34
N ALA A 51 1.32 -4.89 3.83
CA ALA A 51 1.09 -5.74 2.67
C ALA A 51 1.66 -5.11 1.39
N ASN A 52 1.49 -3.80 1.20
CA ASN A 52 2.04 -3.07 0.06
C ASN A 52 3.57 -3.01 0.10
N ALA A 53 4.18 -2.82 1.28
CA ALA A 53 5.63 -2.89 1.43
C ALA A 53 6.17 -4.28 1.04
N ALA A 54 5.47 -5.36 1.43
CA ALA A 54 5.82 -6.71 1.01
C ALA A 54 5.73 -6.88 -0.51
N VAL A 55 4.69 -6.33 -1.17
CA VAL A 55 4.56 -6.34 -2.63
C VAL A 55 5.73 -5.64 -3.31
N LEU A 56 6.15 -4.47 -2.82
CA LEU A 56 7.31 -3.75 -3.38
C LEU A 56 8.59 -4.58 -3.27
N ILE A 57 8.87 -5.13 -2.08
CA ILE A 57 10.07 -5.94 -1.84
C ILE A 57 10.05 -7.17 -2.75
N VAL A 58 8.94 -7.92 -2.80
CA VAL A 58 8.81 -9.11 -3.64
C VAL A 58 8.90 -8.75 -5.13
N GLY A 59 8.23 -7.68 -5.55
CA GLY A 59 8.30 -7.19 -6.92
C GLY A 59 9.73 -6.83 -7.32
N LEU A 60 10.47 -6.14 -6.46
CA LEU A 60 11.87 -5.81 -6.68
C LEU A 60 12.75 -7.07 -6.79
N LEU A 61 12.54 -8.06 -5.90
CA LEU A 61 13.28 -9.33 -5.94
C LEU A 61 13.02 -10.14 -7.22
N ILE A 62 11.78 -10.15 -7.72
CA ILE A 62 11.40 -10.91 -8.93
C ILE A 62 11.83 -10.18 -10.20
N THR A 63 11.58 -8.88 -10.28
CA THR A 63 11.76 -8.11 -11.52
C THR A 63 13.16 -7.50 -11.64
N GLY A 64 13.91 -7.40 -10.54
CA GLY A 64 15.19 -6.71 -10.46
C GLY A 64 15.09 -5.20 -10.69
N ARG A 65 13.87 -4.64 -10.79
CA ARG A 65 13.63 -3.26 -11.20
C ARG A 65 12.66 -2.57 -10.26
N ASP A 66 13.11 -1.45 -9.70
CA ASP A 66 12.21 -0.53 -9.01
C ASP A 66 11.24 0.13 -9.99
N GLY A 67 9.98 0.27 -9.59
CA GLY A 67 8.92 0.85 -10.42
C GLY A 67 8.41 -0.03 -11.58
N ALA A 68 8.58 -1.35 -11.50
CA ALA A 68 7.95 -2.26 -12.47
C ALA A 68 6.41 -2.16 -12.41
N MET A 69 5.75 -2.05 -13.57
CA MET A 69 4.29 -1.92 -13.65
C MET A 69 3.53 -3.09 -13.00
N LEU A 70 4.11 -4.30 -13.02
CA LEU A 70 3.55 -5.47 -12.34
C LEU A 70 3.45 -5.24 -10.83
N THR A 71 4.44 -4.59 -10.23
CA THR A 71 4.46 -4.25 -8.80
C THR A 71 3.34 -3.26 -8.48
N TYR A 72 3.13 -2.25 -9.33
CA TYR A 72 2.02 -1.31 -9.15
C TYR A 72 0.65 -1.96 -9.29
N ALA A 73 0.47 -2.89 -10.23
CA ALA A 73 -0.74 -3.70 -10.31
C ALA A 73 -0.96 -4.50 -9.01
N GLY A 74 0.11 -5.08 -8.46
CA GLY A 74 0.10 -5.74 -7.16
C GLY A 74 -0.33 -4.80 -6.02
N LEU A 75 0.18 -3.56 -5.98
CA LEU A 75 -0.21 -2.57 -4.96
C LEU A 75 -1.71 -2.26 -5.01
N VAL A 76 -2.27 -2.08 -6.21
CA VAL A 76 -3.70 -1.83 -6.37
C VAL A 76 -4.52 -3.01 -5.84
N LEU A 77 -4.19 -4.23 -6.26
CA LEU A 77 -4.92 -5.44 -5.84
C LEU A 77 -4.82 -5.67 -4.33
N VAL A 78 -3.62 -5.60 -3.76
CA VAL A 78 -3.40 -5.83 -2.33
C VAL A 78 -4.04 -4.74 -1.47
N SER A 79 -4.02 -3.49 -1.91
CA SER A 79 -4.72 -2.41 -1.21
C SER A 79 -6.24 -2.63 -1.21
N ALA A 80 -6.82 -3.02 -2.35
CA ALA A 80 -8.24 -3.32 -2.46
C ALA A 80 -8.65 -4.50 -1.58
N LEU A 81 -7.90 -5.60 -1.64
CA LEU A 81 -8.13 -6.80 -0.82
C LEU A 81 -8.02 -6.50 0.67
N THR A 82 -7.06 -5.66 1.06
CA THR A 82 -6.89 -5.25 2.46
C THR A 82 -8.12 -4.51 2.97
N VAL A 83 -8.61 -3.51 2.24
CA VAL A 83 -9.83 -2.78 2.63
C VAL A 83 -11.04 -3.71 2.64
N TRP A 84 -11.15 -4.59 1.64
CA TRP A 84 -12.26 -5.53 1.54
C TRP A 84 -12.35 -6.45 2.76
N TRP A 85 -11.28 -7.19 3.09
CA TRP A 85 -11.26 -8.06 4.28
C TRP A 85 -11.54 -7.23 5.54
N THR A 86 -10.84 -6.12 5.72
CA THR A 86 -10.83 -5.42 7.01
C THR A 86 -12.09 -4.61 7.30
N GLY A 87 -13.01 -4.44 6.35
CA GLY A 87 -14.24 -3.68 6.61
C GLY A 87 -15.39 -3.79 5.62
N LEU A 88 -15.31 -4.53 4.52
CA LEU A 88 -16.41 -4.69 3.54
C LEU A 88 -16.92 -6.13 3.38
N ARG A 89 -16.31 -7.11 4.04
CA ARG A 89 -16.79 -8.49 4.08
C ARG A 89 -17.83 -8.71 5.17
#